data_AF-U2DE68-F1
#
_entry.id   AF-U2DE68-F1
#
_cell.length_a   1.000
_cell.length_b   1.000
_cell.length_c   1.000
_cell.angle_alpha   90.00
_cell.angle_beta   90.00
_cell.angle_gamma   90.00
#
_symmetry.space_group_name_H-M   'P 1'
#
loop_
_entity.id
_entity.type
_entity.pdbx_description
1 polymer ?
#
loop_
_entity_poly.entity_id
_entity_poly.type
_entity_poly.pdbx_seq_one_letter_code
_entity_poly.pdbx_strand_id
1 'polypeptide(L)'
;MRRWQAFILFFLVLIFISFNIEGINVSAKEADSAAQKFEIIKEKRARVKELLKENEKLEKQIDKKSRQVDKLFVEFSKSGIVPKETVEVQLSGRLEMIMTQLMQIGEVESDSWKNLKSANKNIEAKEYDIGIGYLDNAIESLEEKSGMMLLFSENLDEFIVFLNLMQYK
;
A
#
# COMPACT_ATOMS: atom_id res chain seq x y z
N MET A 1 11.33 14.69 -16.51
CA MET A 1 10.98 13.25 -16.34
C MET A 1 9.49 13.10 -16.03
N ARG A 2 8.61 13.22 -17.03
CA ARG A 2 7.13 13.19 -16.87
C ARG A 2 6.44 12.27 -17.88
N ARG A 3 7.03 11.12 -18.19
CA ARG A 3 6.51 10.21 -19.25
C ARG A 3 6.22 8.76 -18.81
N TRP A 4 6.40 8.42 -17.54
CA TRP A 4 6.21 7.04 -17.05
C TRP A 4 4.93 6.81 -16.23
N GLN A 5 4.15 7.86 -15.93
CA GLN A 5 2.93 7.73 -15.12
C GLN A 5 1.66 7.36 -15.93
N ALA A 6 1.74 7.28 -17.26
CA ALA A 6 0.58 6.97 -18.11
C ALA A 6 0.45 5.48 -18.50
N PHE A 7 1.48 4.66 -18.28
CA PHE A 7 1.47 3.26 -18.75
C PHE A 7 0.84 2.26 -17.77
N ILE A 8 0.77 2.58 -16.48
CA ILE A 8 0.16 1.68 -15.49
C ILE A 8 -1.38 1.78 -15.51
N LEU A 9 -1.95 2.87 -16.02
CA LEU A 9 -3.40 3.08 -16.07
C LEU A 9 -4.09 2.46 -17.31
N PHE A 10 -3.35 2.11 -18.37
CA PHE A 10 -3.97 1.69 -19.64
C PHE A 10 -4.22 0.17 -19.74
N PHE A 11 -3.51 -0.65 -18.97
CA PHE A 11 -3.70 -2.12 -19.00
C PHE A 11 -4.87 -2.63 -18.15
N LEU A 12 -5.52 -1.75 -17.37
CA LEU A 12 -6.62 -2.10 -16.47
C LEU A 12 -8.01 -2.18 -17.15
N VAL A 13 -8.13 -1.86 -18.44
CA VAL A 13 -9.44 -1.76 -19.13
C VAL A 13 -9.72 -2.91 -20.11
N LEU A 14 -8.74 -3.72 -20.49
CA LEU A 14 -8.91 -4.71 -21.58
C LEU A 14 -9.17 -6.17 -21.15
N ILE A 15 -9.16 -6.49 -19.86
CA ILE A 15 -9.44 -7.87 -19.39
C ILE A 15 -10.91 -8.03 -18.92
N PHE A 16 -11.84 -7.26 -19.50
CA PHE A 16 -13.26 -7.29 -19.07
C PHE A 16 -14.26 -7.78 -20.13
N ILE A 17 -13.84 -8.10 -21.37
CA ILE A 17 -14.80 -8.45 -22.43
C ILE A 17 -14.24 -9.53 -23.36
N SER A 18 -14.37 -10.81 -23.00
CA SER A 18 -14.62 -11.90 -23.97
C SER A 18 -14.94 -13.21 -23.25
N PHE A 19 -16.18 -13.35 -22.77
CA PHE A 19 -16.77 -14.65 -22.50
C PHE A 19 -17.76 -14.97 -23.62
N ASN A 20 -17.36 -15.89 -24.51
CA ASN A 20 -18.30 -16.67 -25.31
C ASN A 20 -18.70 -17.88 -24.46
N ILE A 21 -20.01 -18.08 -24.33
CA ILE A 21 -20.65 -19.10 -23.50
C ILE A 21 -21.02 -20.28 -24.39
N GLU A 22 -20.37 -21.42 -24.18
CA GLU A 22 -20.78 -22.79 -24.52
C GLU A 22 -20.04 -23.68 -23.50
N GLY A 23 -20.60 -24.60 -22.74
CA GLY A 23 -21.92 -25.18 -22.57
C GLY A 23 -21.70 -26.52 -21.83
N ILE A 24 -22.74 -27.02 -21.17
CA ILE A 24 -22.95 -28.43 -20.76
C ILE A 24 -22.62 -28.81 -19.30
N ASN A 25 -23.72 -28.94 -18.53
CA ASN A 25 -23.99 -29.82 -17.37
C ASN A 25 -22.93 -29.93 -16.27
N VAL A 26 -22.98 -28.99 -15.33
CA VAL A 26 -22.40 -29.12 -13.99
C VAL A 26 -23.56 -29.28 -13.01
N SER A 27 -23.51 -30.34 -12.20
CA SER A 27 -24.52 -30.76 -11.22
C SER A 27 -25.03 -29.58 -10.39
N ALA A 28 -26.34 -29.48 -10.14
CA ALA A 28 -26.96 -28.37 -9.39
C ALA A 28 -26.28 -28.08 -8.03
N LYS A 29 -25.67 -29.08 -7.37
CA LYS A 29 -24.88 -28.89 -6.15
C LYS A 29 -23.52 -28.22 -6.38
N GLU A 30 -22.87 -28.49 -7.50
CA GLU A 30 -21.62 -27.84 -7.89
C GLU A 30 -21.87 -26.41 -8.39
N ALA A 31 -23.02 -26.17 -9.04
CA ALA A 31 -23.48 -24.84 -9.41
C ALA A 31 -23.78 -23.96 -8.18
N ASP A 32 -24.47 -24.50 -7.16
CA ASP A 32 -24.74 -23.78 -5.90
C ASP A 32 -23.44 -23.50 -5.11
N SER A 33 -22.51 -24.45 -5.06
CA SER A 33 -21.20 -24.25 -4.42
C SER A 33 -20.35 -23.21 -5.15
N ALA A 34 -20.34 -23.23 -6.49
CA ALA A 34 -19.65 -22.22 -7.28
C ALA A 34 -20.27 -20.83 -7.09
N ALA A 35 -21.60 -20.72 -7.07
CA ALA A 35 -22.31 -19.47 -6.83
C ALA A 35 -21.97 -18.86 -5.45
N GLN A 36 -21.91 -19.69 -4.40
CA GLN A 36 -21.48 -19.25 -3.07
C GLN A 36 -20.04 -18.74 -3.07
N LYS A 37 -19.12 -19.45 -3.72
CA LYS A 37 -17.71 -19.03 -3.84
C LYS A 37 -17.58 -17.71 -4.60
N PHE A 38 -18.39 -17.48 -5.63
CA PHE A 38 -18.41 -16.20 -6.35
C PHE A 38 -18.82 -15.01 -5.48
N GLU A 39 -19.84 -15.17 -4.64
CA GLU A 39 -20.23 -14.09 -3.72
C GLU A 39 -19.14 -13.80 -2.68
N ILE A 40 -18.47 -14.83 -2.15
CA ILE A 40 -17.31 -14.65 -1.25
C ILE A 40 -16.17 -13.90 -1.96
N ILE A 41 -15.82 -14.29 -3.19
CA ILE A 41 -14.79 -13.62 -3.99
C ILE A 41 -15.14 -12.15 -4.22
N LYS A 42 -16.41 -11.86 -4.53
CA LYS A 42 -16.91 -10.51 -4.76
C LYS A 42 -16.83 -9.65 -3.50
N GLU A 43 -17.22 -10.19 -2.35
CA GLU A 43 -17.10 -9.53 -1.05
C GLU A 43 -15.63 -9.20 -0.73
N LYS A 44 -14.73 -10.18 -0.85
CA LYS A 44 -13.31 -9.97 -0.59
C LYS A 44 -12.68 -8.97 -1.55
N ARG A 45 -13.05 -9.00 -2.83
CA ARG A 45 -12.61 -7.98 -3.81
C ARG A 45 -13.12 -6.58 -3.46
N ALA A 46 -14.33 -6.46 -2.93
CA ALA A 46 -14.85 -5.19 -2.45
C ALA A 46 -14.01 -4.68 -1.26
N ARG A 47 -13.72 -5.56 -0.28
CA ARG A 47 -12.86 -5.23 0.86
C ARG A 47 -11.45 -4.81 0.45
N VAL A 48 -10.80 -5.54 -0.46
CA VAL A 48 -9.50 -5.16 -1.05
C VAL A 48 -9.57 -3.75 -1.65
N LYS A 49 -10.63 -3.45 -2.41
CA LYS A 49 -10.80 -2.14 -3.04
C LYS A 49 -10.99 -1.01 -2.03
N GLU A 50 -11.67 -1.27 -0.92
CA GLU A 50 -11.80 -0.32 0.19
C GLU A 50 -10.46 -0.05 0.85
N LEU A 51 -9.72 -1.10 1.23
CA LEU A 51 -8.41 -0.99 1.86
C LEU A 51 -7.38 -0.28 0.95
N LEU A 52 -7.38 -0.57 -0.35
CA LEU A 52 -6.51 0.15 -1.31
C LEU A 52 -6.81 1.65 -1.33
N LYS A 53 -8.08 2.05 -1.25
CA LYS A 53 -8.48 3.47 -1.19
C LYS A 53 -8.11 4.11 0.15
N GLU A 54 -8.20 3.37 1.25
CA GLU A 54 -7.79 3.84 2.58
C GLU A 54 -6.28 4.07 2.60
N ASN A 55 -5.49 3.10 2.12
CA ASN A 55 -4.05 3.23 1.96
C ASN A 55 -3.66 4.40 1.03
N GLU A 56 -4.34 4.59 -0.11
CA GLU A 56 -4.07 5.74 -0.99
C GLU A 56 -4.32 7.10 -0.30
N LYS A 57 -5.31 7.18 0.60
CA LYS A 57 -5.53 8.39 1.39
C LYS A 57 -4.39 8.62 2.39
N LEU A 58 -3.92 7.56 3.06
CA LEU A 58 -2.78 7.63 3.97
C LEU A 58 -1.50 8.05 3.24
N GLU A 59 -1.23 7.46 2.07
CA GLU A 59 -0.10 7.84 1.20
C GLU A 59 -0.11 9.33 0.86
N LYS A 60 -1.27 9.90 0.51
CA LYS A 60 -1.41 11.33 0.23
C LYS A 60 -1.17 12.21 1.46
N GLN A 61 -1.52 11.74 2.65
CA GLN A 61 -1.24 12.46 3.90
C GLN A 61 0.25 12.41 4.23
N ILE A 62 0.85 11.22 4.11
CA ILE A 62 2.28 10.98 4.31
C ILE A 62 3.11 11.82 3.33
N ASP A 63 2.79 11.84 2.03
CA ASP A 63 3.51 12.64 1.03
C ASP A 63 3.52 14.14 1.39
N LYS A 64 2.42 14.67 1.95
CA LYS A 64 2.39 16.05 2.44
C LYS A 64 3.35 16.26 3.61
N LYS A 65 3.35 15.35 4.59
CA LYS A 65 4.24 15.41 5.76
C LYS A 65 5.70 15.25 5.38
N SER A 66 6.04 14.29 4.50
CA SER A 66 7.40 14.09 4.00
C SER A 66 7.92 15.34 3.29
N ARG A 67 7.10 15.98 2.44
CA ARG A 67 7.50 17.26 1.81
C ARG A 67 7.70 18.39 2.82
N GLN A 68 6.95 18.39 3.92
CA GLN A 68 7.16 19.34 5.00
C GLN A 68 8.48 19.08 5.73
N VAL A 69 8.80 17.81 6.03
CA VAL A 69 10.11 17.41 6.57
C VAL A 69 11.24 17.86 5.63
N ASP A 70 11.15 17.55 4.33
CA ASP A 70 12.16 17.95 3.34
C ASP A 70 12.38 19.47 3.34
N LYS A 71 11.28 20.25 3.37
CA LYS A 71 11.34 21.70 3.40
C LYS A 71 12.04 22.20 4.67
N LEU A 72 11.65 21.70 5.85
CA LEU A 72 12.24 22.08 7.13
C LEU A 72 13.71 21.69 7.21
N PHE A 73 14.09 20.56 6.63
CA PHE A 73 15.47 20.10 6.55
C PHE A 73 16.34 21.02 5.66
N VAL A 74 15.80 21.44 4.50
CA VAL A 74 16.46 22.42 3.63
C VAL A 74 16.59 23.79 4.32
N GLU A 75 15.59 24.22 5.07
CA GLU A 75 15.65 25.48 5.83
C GLU A 75 16.66 25.40 6.99
N PHE A 76 16.67 24.28 7.71
CA PHE A 76 17.64 24.01 8.78
C PHE A 76 19.08 24.04 8.26
N SER A 77 19.37 23.35 7.15
CA SER A 77 20.71 23.38 6.53
C SER A 77 21.13 24.77 6.04
N LYS A 78 20.18 25.64 5.66
CA LYS A 78 20.45 27.02 5.25
C LYS A 78 20.63 28.00 6.41
N SER A 79 20.22 27.64 7.62
CA SER A 79 20.27 28.52 8.79
C SER A 79 21.70 28.84 9.27
N GLY A 80 22.71 28.13 8.75
CA GLY A 80 24.11 28.29 9.18
C GLY A 80 24.39 27.83 10.61
N ILE A 81 23.39 27.24 11.29
CA ILE A 81 23.52 26.63 12.61
C ILE A 81 24.33 25.34 12.43
N VAL A 82 25.55 25.31 12.98
CA VAL A 82 26.31 24.07 13.11
C VAL A 82 25.65 23.24 14.20
N PRO A 83 25.05 22.08 13.87
CA PRO A 83 24.40 21.25 14.87
C PRO A 83 25.46 20.74 15.85
N LYS A 84 25.14 20.72 17.15
CA LYS A 84 26.00 19.99 18.10
C LYS A 84 26.00 18.51 17.73
N GLU A 85 27.06 17.79 18.02
CA GLU A 85 27.18 16.34 17.76
C GLU A 85 25.95 15.55 18.25
N THR A 86 25.40 15.92 19.41
CA THR A 86 24.18 15.31 19.95
C THR A 86 22.94 15.49 19.06
N VAL A 87 22.84 16.62 18.35
CA VAL A 87 21.77 16.90 17.39
C VAL A 87 21.97 16.09 16.12
N GLU A 88 23.21 15.96 15.62
CA GLU A 88 23.51 15.16 14.44
C GLU A 88 23.20 13.68 14.64
N VAL A 89 23.50 13.15 15.84
CA VAL A 89 23.15 11.77 16.23
C VAL A 89 21.63 11.59 16.26
N GLN A 90 20.89 12.54 16.85
CA GLN A 90 19.42 12.49 16.90
C GLN A 90 18.79 12.60 15.51
N LEU A 91 19.33 13.45 14.65
CA LEU A 91 18.89 13.63 13.27
C LEU A 91 19.11 12.35 12.46
N SER A 92 20.30 11.77 12.54
CA SER A 92 20.66 10.54 11.83
C SER A 92 19.78 9.37 12.28
N GLY A 93 19.57 9.21 13.59
CA GLY A 93 18.71 8.14 14.12
C GLY A 93 17.26 8.25 13.65
N ARG A 94 16.71 9.46 13.55
CA ARG A 94 15.35 9.67 13.01
C ARG A 94 15.27 9.39 11.51
N LEU A 95 16.29 9.75 10.73
CA LEU A 95 16.35 9.42 9.30
C LEU A 95 16.47 7.92 9.06
N GLU A 96 17.29 7.22 9.84
CA GLU A 96 17.42 5.76 9.78
C GLU A 96 16.10 5.05 10.09
N MET A 97 15.39 5.50 11.13
CA MET A 97 14.05 5.00 11.47
C MET A 97 13.07 5.19 10.31
N ILE A 98 13.02 6.39 9.72
CA ILE A 98 12.15 6.70 8.57
C ILE A 98 12.47 5.79 7.38
N MET A 99 13.74 5.62 7.05
CA MET A 99 14.16 4.75 5.94
C MET A 99 13.80 3.29 6.19
N THR A 100 13.98 2.81 7.42
CA THR A 100 13.61 1.44 7.82
C THR A 100 12.12 1.19 7.65
N GLN A 101 11.29 2.13 8.13
CA GLN A 101 9.84 2.02 8.01
C GLN A 101 9.36 2.07 6.55
N LEU A 102 9.96 2.92 5.72
CA LEU A 102 9.64 2.96 4.29
C LEU A 102 9.95 1.64 3.58
N MET A 103 11.08 1.00 3.92
CA MET A 103 11.41 -0.31 3.37
C MET A 103 10.38 -1.37 3.78
N GLN A 104 10.03 -1.44 5.07
CA GLN A 104 9.04 -2.39 5.59
C GLN A 104 7.66 -2.21 4.93
N ILE A 105 7.20 -0.96 4.80
CA ILE A 105 5.95 -0.63 4.10
C ILE A 105 6.00 -1.12 2.64
N GLY A 106 7.14 -0.92 1.97
CA GLY A 106 7.35 -1.36 0.59
C GLY A 106 7.36 -2.89 0.43
N GLU A 107 7.90 -3.63 1.40
CA GLU A 107 7.88 -5.09 1.42
C GLU A 107 6.45 -5.62 1.54
N VAL A 108 5.69 -5.13 2.53
CA VAL A 108 4.29 -5.51 2.73
C VAL A 108 3.43 -5.15 1.52
N GLU A 109 3.67 -3.99 0.90
CA GLU A 109 3.02 -3.62 -0.36
C GLU A 109 3.32 -4.62 -1.47
N SER A 110 4.60 -4.99 -1.65
CA SER A 110 5.01 -5.98 -2.65
C SER A 110 4.27 -7.31 -2.46
N ASP A 111 4.17 -7.76 -1.21
CA ASP A 111 3.51 -9.02 -0.88
C ASP A 111 2.00 -8.96 -1.09
N SER A 112 1.35 -7.83 -0.77
CA SER A 112 -0.06 -7.61 -1.10
C SER A 112 -0.32 -7.74 -2.61
N TRP A 113 0.55 -7.16 -3.46
CA TRP A 113 0.43 -7.26 -4.91
C TRP A 113 0.67 -8.67 -5.44
N LYS A 114 1.64 -9.41 -4.88
CA LYS A 114 1.87 -10.83 -5.20
C LYS A 114 0.65 -11.67 -4.87
N ASN A 115 0.06 -11.46 -3.69
CA ASN A 115 -1.15 -12.16 -3.25
C ASN A 115 -2.34 -11.86 -4.18
N LEU A 116 -2.57 -10.60 -4.54
CA LEU A 116 -3.64 -10.23 -5.50
C LEU A 116 -3.44 -10.85 -6.89
N LYS A 117 -2.19 -10.89 -7.37
CA LYS A 117 -1.87 -11.54 -8.66
C LYS A 117 -2.15 -13.04 -8.61
N SER A 118 -1.73 -13.70 -7.53
CA SER A 118 -1.97 -15.13 -7.31
C SER A 118 -3.47 -15.43 -7.15
N ALA A 119 -4.21 -14.59 -6.42
CA ALA A 119 -5.66 -14.71 -6.29
C ALA A 119 -6.35 -14.71 -7.65
N ASN A 120 -6.06 -13.71 -8.50
CA ASN A 120 -6.67 -13.61 -9.82
C ASN A 120 -6.33 -14.81 -10.71
N LYS A 121 -5.07 -15.24 -10.73
CA LYS A 121 -4.64 -16.42 -11.50
C LYS A 121 -5.42 -17.68 -11.09
N ASN A 122 -5.60 -17.92 -9.79
CA ASN A 122 -6.29 -19.11 -9.30
C ASN A 122 -7.81 -19.02 -9.52
N ILE A 123 -8.41 -17.83 -9.37
CA ILE A 123 -9.84 -17.60 -9.67
C ILE A 123 -10.13 -17.84 -11.16
N GLU A 124 -9.27 -17.37 -12.06
CA GLU A 124 -9.38 -17.62 -13.51
C GLU A 124 -9.26 -19.11 -13.85
N ALA A 125 -8.37 -19.82 -13.15
CA ALA A 125 -8.23 -21.28 -13.25
C ALA A 125 -9.37 -22.06 -12.58
N LYS A 126 -10.37 -21.38 -12.01
CA LYS A 126 -11.49 -21.96 -11.22
C LYS A 126 -11.03 -22.68 -9.94
N GLU A 127 -9.80 -22.45 -9.49
CA GLU A 127 -9.26 -22.88 -8.21
C GLU A 127 -9.70 -21.91 -7.10
N TYR A 128 -11.02 -21.80 -6.90
CA TYR A 128 -11.64 -20.74 -6.11
C TYR A 128 -11.18 -20.71 -4.66
N ASP A 129 -11.02 -21.85 -3.99
CA ASP A 129 -10.62 -21.88 -2.57
C ASP A 129 -9.19 -21.35 -2.39
N ILE A 130 -8.29 -21.68 -3.32
CA ILE A 130 -6.92 -21.16 -3.34
C ILE A 130 -6.94 -19.66 -3.64
N GLY A 131 -7.75 -19.24 -4.61
CA GLY A 131 -7.94 -17.84 -4.97
C GLY A 131 -8.48 -16.99 -3.80
N ILE A 132 -9.44 -17.53 -3.06
CA ILE A 132 -10.00 -16.93 -1.84
C ILE A 132 -8.92 -16.80 -0.77
N GLY A 133 -8.13 -17.85 -0.52
CA GLY A 133 -7.02 -17.78 0.45
C GLY A 133 -5.98 -16.71 0.10
N TYR A 134 -5.65 -16.54 -1.18
CA TYR A 134 -4.78 -15.43 -1.60
C TYR A 134 -5.43 -14.05 -1.45
N LEU A 135 -6.76 -13.92 -1.58
CA LEU A 135 -7.45 -12.67 -1.27
C LEU A 135 -7.41 -12.36 0.22
N ASP A 136 -7.53 -13.37 1.08
CA ASP A 136 -7.39 -13.21 2.53
C ASP A 136 -6.00 -12.70 2.91
N ASN A 137 -4.95 -13.32 2.38
CA ASN A 137 -3.58 -12.86 2.61
C ASN A 137 -3.35 -11.43 2.07
N ALA A 138 -3.98 -11.06 0.94
CA ALA A 138 -3.89 -9.70 0.43
C ALA A 138 -4.60 -8.69 1.34
N ILE A 139 -5.75 -9.05 1.92
CA ILE A 139 -6.48 -8.23 2.89
C ILE A 139 -5.61 -8.00 4.13
N GLU A 140 -5.04 -9.07 4.69
CA GLU A 140 -4.15 -9.00 5.86
C GLU A 140 -2.96 -8.08 5.60
N SER A 141 -2.25 -8.24 4.48
CA SER A 141 -1.13 -7.36 4.14
C SER A 141 -1.56 -5.90 3.93
N LEU A 142 -2.75 -5.64 3.39
CA LEU A 142 -3.24 -4.26 3.21
C LEU A 142 -3.64 -3.60 4.53
N GLU A 143 -4.16 -4.37 5.48
CA GLU A 143 -4.46 -3.92 6.84
C GLU A 143 -3.17 -3.66 7.63
N GLU A 144 -2.18 -4.56 7.53
CA GLU A 144 -0.84 -4.37 8.10
C GLU A 144 -0.17 -3.11 7.54
N LYS A 145 -0.19 -2.92 6.22
CA LYS A 145 0.30 -1.70 5.55
C LYS A 145 -0.36 -0.45 6.13
N SER A 146 -1.67 -0.49 6.36
CA SER A 146 -2.42 0.63 6.95
C SER A 146 -1.88 0.99 8.34
N GLY A 147 -1.67 -0.02 9.19
CA GLY A 147 -1.09 0.14 10.53
C GLY A 147 0.31 0.74 10.50
N MET A 148 1.19 0.23 9.61
CA MET A 148 2.54 0.75 9.44
C MET A 148 2.54 2.20 8.93
N MET A 149 1.64 2.55 8.01
CA MET A 149 1.49 3.91 7.49
C MET A 149 1.03 4.91 8.56
N LEU A 150 0.14 4.50 9.46
CA LEU A 150 -0.26 5.32 10.60
C LEU A 150 0.91 5.62 11.52
N LEU A 151 1.67 4.59 11.91
CA LEU A 151 2.87 4.76 12.74
C LEU A 151 3.93 5.64 12.05
N PHE A 152 4.15 5.44 10.75
CA PHE A 152 5.05 6.28 9.96
C PHE A 152 4.60 7.74 9.95
N SER A 153 3.30 7.98 9.82
CA SER A 153 2.69 9.32 9.85
C SER A 153 2.91 10.03 11.19
N GLU A 154 2.81 9.31 12.30
CA GLU A 154 3.10 9.83 13.66
C GLU A 154 4.60 10.18 13.81
N ASN A 155 5.48 9.30 13.34
CA ASN A 155 6.92 9.53 13.37
C ASN A 155 7.35 10.76 12.53
N LEU A 156 6.69 11.00 11.41
CA LEU A 156 6.90 12.22 10.63
C LEU A 156 6.45 13.48 11.39
N ASP A 157 5.35 13.43 12.15
CA ASP A 157 4.92 14.56 12.97
C ASP A 157 5.94 14.86 14.07
N GLU A 158 6.44 13.84 14.76
CA GLU A 158 7.51 14.02 15.75
C GLU A 158 8.77 14.62 15.13
N PHE A 159 9.11 14.18 13.91
CA PHE A 159 10.30 14.69 13.24
C PHE A 159 10.13 16.16 12.81
N ILE A 160 8.93 16.54 12.35
CA ILE A 160 8.57 17.93 12.07
C ILE A 160 8.72 18.78 13.33
N VAL A 161 8.19 18.33 14.48
CA VAL A 161 8.32 19.02 15.76
C VAL A 161 9.80 19.19 16.14
N PHE A 162 10.59 18.12 16.01
CA PHE A 162 12.03 18.17 16.27
C PHE A 162 12.73 19.22 15.39
N LEU A 163 12.52 19.18 14.07
CA LEU A 163 13.16 20.13 13.15
C LEU A 163 12.75 21.59 13.46
N ASN A 164 11.48 21.84 13.77
CA ASN A 164 11.03 23.17 14.18
C ASN A 164 11.71 23.65 15.46
N LEU A 165 11.80 22.81 16.50
CA LEU A 165 12.47 23.18 17.76
C LEU A 165 13.95 23.51 17.55
N MET A 166 14.59 22.89 16.56
CA MET A 166 15.99 23.14 16.22
C MET A 166 16.19 24.43 15.42
N GLN A 167 15.17 24.95 14.72
CA GLN A 167 15.26 26.23 14.01
C GLN A 167 15.22 27.46 14.94
N TYR A 168 14.67 27.33 16.15
CA TYR A 168 14.51 28.44 17.11
C TYR A 168 15.56 28.46 18.24
N LYS A 169 16.59 27.60 18.18
CA LYS A 169 17.68 27.50 19.16
C LYS A 169 19.02 27.81 18.52
#